data_AF-V5H4M0-F1
#
_entry.id   AF-V5H4M0-F1
#
_cell.length_a   1.000
_cell.length_b   1.000
_cell.length_c   1.000
_cell.angle_alpha   90.00
_cell.angle_beta   90.00
_cell.angle_gamma   90.00
#
_symmetry.space_group_name_H-M   'P 1'
#
loop_
_entity.id
_entity.type
_entity.pdbx_description
1 polymer ?
#
loop_
_entity_poly.entity_id
_entity_poly.type
_entity_poly.pdbx_seq_one_letter_code
_entity_poly.pdbx_strand_id
1 'polypeptide(L)'
;SQRLMEVNREYLGKSKQFDQFHDQFNRLSQELQIKNQALQSFAEAEAMFIEQADVLRHFQKEAPDHELKGLEENAALLQRRLKVLRESKGKLADDVRGRQAFYKQLEREINGLKLEVAQAAKQREKCQAWLQSKGVKKDRINKLLQDSSGEAKETAGRNSRDESGEAPGLYSDSTWFVQDCDRKEALRLLEGRRDGTFLVRPSKTPGQYALSIVAEGKVNHCLILK
;
A
#
# COMPACT_ATOMS: atom_id res chain seq x y z
N SER A 1 17.07 -29.31 -17.22
CA SER A 1 16.81 -27.91 -17.62
C SER A 1 15.34 -27.54 -17.54
N GLN A 2 14.43 -28.31 -18.17
CA GLN A 2 12.98 -28.06 -18.11
C GLN A 2 12.42 -28.01 -16.69
N ARG A 3 12.82 -28.97 -15.84
CA ARG A 3 12.44 -28.99 -14.42
C ARG A 3 12.83 -27.73 -13.62
N LEU A 4 14.00 -27.14 -13.91
CA LEU A 4 14.42 -25.90 -13.26
C LEU A 4 13.51 -24.73 -13.65
N MET A 5 13.15 -24.65 -14.93
CA MET A 5 12.27 -23.59 -15.45
C MET A 5 10.86 -23.69 -14.85
N GLU A 6 10.32 -24.91 -14.70
CA GLU A 6 9.04 -25.16 -14.03
C GLU A 6 9.05 -24.71 -12.56
N VAL A 7 10.05 -25.17 -11.79
CA VAL A 7 10.16 -24.83 -10.36
C VAL A 7 10.44 -23.34 -10.16
N ASN A 8 11.17 -22.70 -11.07
CA ASN A 8 11.36 -21.25 -11.04
C ASN A 8 10.06 -20.49 -11.31
N ARG A 9 9.26 -20.92 -12.30
CA ARG A 9 7.94 -20.32 -12.57
C ARG A 9 6.98 -20.49 -11.39
N GLU A 10 6.99 -21.64 -10.74
CA GLU A 10 6.21 -21.88 -9.51
C GLU A 10 6.65 -20.94 -8.38
N TYR A 11 7.95 -20.85 -8.12
CA TYR A 11 8.51 -19.95 -7.11
C TYR A 11 8.12 -18.48 -7.38
N LEU A 12 8.29 -18.00 -8.62
CA LEU A 12 7.94 -16.64 -8.99
C LEU A 12 6.44 -16.37 -8.84
N GLY A 13 5.60 -17.33 -9.22
CA GLY A 13 4.15 -17.24 -9.04
C GLY A 13 3.76 -17.11 -7.57
N LYS A 14 4.31 -17.97 -6.71
CA LYS A 14 4.04 -17.94 -5.26
C LYS A 14 4.59 -16.69 -4.59
N SER A 15 5.78 -16.22 -5.00
CA SER A 15 6.36 -14.97 -4.48
C SER A 15 5.47 -13.78 -4.84
N LYS A 16 5.02 -13.68 -6.10
CA LYS A 16 4.12 -12.62 -6.54
C LYS A 16 2.79 -12.64 -5.80
N GLN A 17 2.23 -13.83 -5.56
CA GLN A 17 1.03 -13.95 -4.74
C GLN A 17 1.30 -13.47 -3.31
N PHE A 18 2.36 -13.94 -2.66
CA PHE A 18 2.75 -13.50 -1.33
C PHE A 18 2.84 -11.96 -1.24
N ASP A 19 3.50 -11.32 -2.19
CA ASP A 19 3.64 -9.85 -2.22
C ASP A 19 2.26 -9.15 -2.29
N GLN A 20 1.36 -9.65 -3.16
CA GLN A 20 0.00 -9.11 -3.29
C GLN A 20 -0.82 -9.24 -2.01
N PHE A 21 -0.75 -10.39 -1.34
CA PHE A 21 -1.44 -10.64 -0.08
C PHE A 21 -0.85 -9.79 1.04
N HIS A 22 0.47 -9.65 1.08
CA HIS A 22 1.16 -8.82 2.06
C HIS A 22 0.80 -7.34 1.92
N ASP A 23 0.72 -6.81 0.69
CA ASP A 23 0.27 -5.45 0.42
C ASP A 23 -1.18 -5.21 0.91
N GLN A 24 -2.08 -6.16 0.64
CA GLN A 24 -3.47 -6.09 1.12
C GLN A 24 -3.53 -6.10 2.65
N PHE A 25 -2.71 -6.92 3.29
CA PHE A 25 -2.63 -7.00 4.75
C PHE A 25 -2.13 -5.70 5.36
N ASN A 26 -1.09 -5.09 4.80
CA ASN A 26 -0.56 -3.82 5.27
C ASN A 26 -1.61 -2.70 5.15
N ARG A 27 -2.33 -2.63 4.02
CA ARG A 27 -3.43 -1.67 3.83
C ARG A 27 -4.54 -1.86 4.87
N LEU A 28 -5.01 -3.10 5.03
CA LEU A 28 -6.08 -3.43 5.97
C LEU A 28 -5.65 -3.15 7.43
N SER A 29 -4.40 -3.42 7.78
CA SER A 29 -3.83 -3.12 9.09
C SER A 29 -3.89 -1.62 9.39
N GLN A 30 -3.48 -0.78 8.44
CA GLN A 30 -3.54 0.67 8.58
C GLN A 30 -4.99 1.18 8.71
N GLU A 31 -5.90 0.65 7.88
CA GLU A 31 -7.32 1.01 7.98
C GLU A 31 -7.93 0.64 9.34
N LEU A 32 -7.62 -0.56 9.85
CA LEU A 32 -8.07 -0.99 11.18
C LEU A 32 -7.50 -0.11 12.29
N GLN A 33 -6.23 0.29 12.19
CA GLN A 33 -5.60 1.19 13.15
C GLN A 33 -6.34 2.54 13.21
N ILE A 34 -6.59 3.17 12.06
CA ILE A 34 -7.28 4.47 11.99
C ILE A 34 -8.69 4.35 12.57
N LYS A 35 -9.41 3.26 12.27
CA LYS A 35 -10.77 3.05 12.79
C LYS A 35 -10.81 2.79 14.29
N ASN A 36 -9.85 2.06 14.82
CA ASN A 36 -9.71 1.88 16.26
C ASN A 36 -9.43 3.22 16.96
N GLN A 37 -8.58 4.07 16.38
CA GLN A 37 -8.36 5.42 16.89
C GLN A 37 -9.65 6.25 16.85
N ALA A 38 -10.42 6.20 15.76
CA ALA A 38 -11.71 6.86 15.68
C ALA A 38 -12.71 6.35 16.73
N LEU A 39 -12.71 5.05 17.04
CA LEU A 39 -13.52 4.47 18.13
C LEU A 39 -13.11 4.99 19.51
N GLN A 40 -11.81 5.21 19.75
CA GLN A 40 -11.31 5.85 20.97
C GLN A 40 -11.81 7.30 21.05
N SER A 41 -11.70 8.07 19.96
CA SER A 41 -12.24 9.43 19.91
C SER A 41 -13.76 9.48 20.15
N PHE A 42 -14.52 8.50 19.62
CA PHE A 42 -15.94 8.36 19.95
C PHE A 42 -16.18 8.07 21.43
N ALA A 43 -15.32 7.28 22.08
CA ALA A 43 -15.45 6.99 23.51
C ALA A 43 -15.17 8.22 24.38
N GLU A 44 -14.16 9.01 24.04
CA GLU A 44 -13.85 10.27 24.71
C GLU A 44 -14.98 11.30 24.53
N ALA A 45 -15.49 11.44 23.29
CA ALA A 45 -16.62 12.31 23.03
C ALA A 45 -17.87 11.86 23.82
N GLU A 46 -18.18 10.56 23.83
CA GLU A 46 -19.27 10.01 24.63
C GLU A 46 -19.12 10.35 26.12
N ALA A 47 -17.91 10.22 26.69
CA ALA A 47 -17.63 10.59 28.07
C ALA A 47 -17.92 12.08 28.33
N MET A 48 -17.46 12.98 27.44
CA MET A 48 -17.73 14.41 27.54
C MET A 48 -19.24 14.72 27.52
N PHE A 49 -20.01 14.05 26.65
CA PHE A 49 -21.47 14.21 26.60
C PHE A 49 -22.15 13.72 27.89
N ILE A 50 -21.64 12.66 28.51
CA ILE A 50 -22.15 12.15 29.80
C ILE A 50 -21.87 13.14 30.91
N GLU A 51 -20.63 13.65 31.01
CA GLU A 51 -20.25 14.68 31.98
C GLU A 51 -21.11 15.94 31.82
N GLN A 52 -21.32 16.40 30.58
CA GLN A 52 -22.19 17.55 30.31
C GLN A 52 -23.64 17.29 30.74
N ALA A 53 -24.13 16.06 30.61
CA ALA A 53 -25.46 15.69 31.06
C ALA A 53 -25.58 15.74 32.59
N ASP A 54 -24.54 15.33 33.31
CA ASP A 54 -24.49 15.40 34.77
C ASP A 54 -24.41 16.85 35.28
N VAL A 55 -23.63 17.70 34.59
CA VAL A 55 -23.59 19.15 34.86
C VAL A 55 -24.98 19.77 34.66
N LEU A 56 -25.66 19.49 33.54
CA LEU A 56 -27.01 19.99 33.30
C LEU A 56 -28.02 19.53 34.37
N ARG A 57 -27.93 18.27 34.81
CA ARG A 57 -28.78 17.75 35.90
C ARG A 57 -28.54 18.47 37.22
N HIS A 58 -27.32 18.92 37.48
CA HIS A 58 -27.03 19.71 38.68
C HIS A 58 -27.68 21.09 38.59
N PHE A 59 -27.48 21.81 37.48
CA PHE A 59 -28.10 23.13 37.26
C PHE A 59 -29.63 23.07 37.27
N GLN A 60 -30.24 22.02 36.74
CA GLN A 60 -31.69 21.83 36.79
C GLN A 60 -32.25 21.75 38.21
N LYS A 61 -31.47 21.27 39.20
CA LYS A 61 -31.91 21.20 40.59
C LYS A 61 -31.90 22.55 41.30
N GLU A 62 -31.06 23.47 40.83
CA GLU A 62 -30.83 24.78 41.45
C GLU A 62 -31.47 25.93 40.67
N ALA A 63 -31.99 25.64 39.47
CA ALA A 63 -32.54 26.65 38.57
C ALA A 63 -33.94 27.14 39.01
N PRO A 64 -34.23 28.44 38.83
CA PRO A 64 -35.55 29.00 39.05
C PRO A 64 -36.55 28.55 37.95
N ASP A 65 -37.85 28.54 38.27
CA ASP A 65 -38.91 27.99 37.41
C ASP A 65 -38.89 28.50 35.95
N HIS A 66 -38.53 29.78 35.75
CA HIS A 66 -38.51 30.40 34.43
C HIS A 66 -37.33 29.93 33.54
N GLU A 67 -36.28 29.35 34.11
CA GLU A 67 -35.12 28.81 33.39
C GLU A 67 -35.24 27.29 33.14
N LEU A 68 -36.07 26.58 33.91
CA LEU A 68 -36.22 25.12 33.83
C LEU A 68 -36.55 24.64 32.41
N LYS A 69 -37.47 25.32 31.72
CA LYS A 69 -37.87 24.94 30.35
C LYS A 69 -36.70 24.97 29.37
N GLY A 70 -35.85 25.99 29.44
CA GLY A 70 -34.66 26.10 28.58
C GLY A 70 -33.64 24.99 28.87
N LEU A 71 -33.45 24.65 30.16
CA LEU A 71 -32.58 23.56 30.58
C LEU A 71 -33.13 22.18 30.16
N GLU A 72 -34.44 21.98 30.19
CA GLU A 72 -35.10 20.76 29.70
C GLU A 72 -34.92 20.59 28.18
N GLU A 73 -35.12 21.65 27.40
CA GLU A 73 -34.91 21.65 25.96
C GLU A 73 -33.44 21.34 25.61
N ASN A 74 -32.49 21.93 26.36
CA ASN A 74 -31.06 21.65 26.20
C ASN A 74 -30.73 20.19 26.55
N ALA A 75 -31.25 19.67 27.66
CA ALA A 75 -31.06 18.27 28.05
C ALA A 75 -31.60 17.31 26.97
N ALA A 76 -32.77 17.60 26.39
CA ALA A 76 -33.33 16.81 25.30
C ALA A 76 -32.44 16.84 24.05
N LEU A 77 -31.88 18.01 23.70
CA LEU A 77 -30.95 18.14 22.58
C LEU A 77 -29.66 17.35 22.83
N LEU A 78 -29.09 17.42 24.04
CA LEU A 78 -27.90 16.67 24.43
C LEU A 78 -28.13 15.16 24.32
N GLN A 79 -29.26 14.66 24.82
CA GLN A 79 -29.64 13.25 24.71
C GLN A 79 -29.80 12.80 23.26
N ARG A 80 -30.41 13.63 22.40
CA ARG A 80 -30.54 13.33 20.97
C ARG A 80 -29.17 13.23 20.30
N ARG A 81 -28.25 14.14 20.59
CA ARG A 81 -26.87 14.13 20.05
C ARG A 81 -26.10 12.90 20.53
N LEU A 82 -26.17 12.59 21.82
CA LEU A 82 -25.54 11.41 22.40
C LEU A 82 -26.05 10.11 21.77
N LYS A 83 -27.36 10.02 21.50
CA LYS A 83 -27.95 8.87 20.78
C LYS A 83 -27.34 8.69 19.40
N VAL A 84 -27.27 9.76 18.59
CA VAL A 84 -26.67 9.72 17.25
C VAL A 84 -25.19 9.33 17.30
N LEU A 85 -24.46 9.84 18.29
CA LEU A 85 -23.05 9.52 18.50
C LEU A 85 -22.87 8.02 18.81
N ARG A 86 -23.69 7.46 19.70
CA ARG A 86 -23.69 6.03 20.03
C ARG A 86 -24.03 5.14 18.83
N GLU A 87 -25.05 5.52 18.06
CA GLU A 87 -25.42 4.81 16.84
C GLU A 87 -24.27 4.81 15.82
N SER A 88 -23.60 5.95 15.64
CA SER A 88 -22.47 6.09 14.72
C SER A 88 -21.25 5.28 15.18
N LYS A 89 -20.94 5.31 16.48
CA LYS A 89 -19.90 4.48 17.12
C LYS A 89 -20.20 2.99 16.94
N GLY A 90 -21.46 2.58 17.12
CA GLY A 90 -21.91 1.20 16.93
C GLY A 90 -21.68 0.71 15.50
N LYS A 91 -22.08 1.50 14.49
CA LYS A 91 -21.84 1.18 13.07
C LYS A 91 -20.35 1.01 12.76
N LEU A 92 -19.51 1.90 13.29
CA LEU A 92 -18.05 1.79 13.11
C LEU A 92 -17.48 0.56 13.81
N ALA A 93 -17.97 0.23 15.01
CA ALA A 93 -17.53 -0.96 15.75
C ALA A 93 -17.88 -2.26 15.02
N ASP A 94 -19.05 -2.33 14.38
CA ASP A 94 -19.46 -3.48 13.59
C ASP A 94 -18.62 -3.63 12.31
N ASP A 95 -18.32 -2.52 11.61
CA ASP A 95 -17.41 -2.53 10.46
C ASP A 95 -15.98 -2.97 10.86
N VAL A 96 -15.45 -2.46 11.99
CA VAL A 96 -14.16 -2.91 12.53
C VAL A 96 -14.18 -4.41 12.82
N ARG A 97 -15.25 -4.92 13.45
CA ARG A 97 -15.40 -6.35 13.75
C ARG A 97 -15.43 -7.21 12.49
N GLY A 98 -16.16 -6.77 11.46
CA GLY A 98 -16.20 -7.44 10.17
C GLY A 98 -14.81 -7.50 9.52
N ARG A 99 -14.08 -6.39 9.54
CA ARG A 99 -12.71 -6.31 8.98
C ARG A 99 -11.68 -7.10 9.77
N GLN A 100 -11.81 -7.19 11.09
CA GLN A 100 -10.93 -8.00 11.94
C GLN A 100 -11.00 -9.50 11.61
N ALA A 101 -12.19 -10.00 11.24
CA ALA A 101 -12.34 -11.39 10.80
C ALA A 101 -11.57 -11.64 9.49
N PHE A 102 -11.71 -10.74 8.52
CA PHE A 102 -10.96 -10.81 7.26
C PHE A 102 -9.45 -10.66 7.47
N TYR A 103 -9.02 -9.75 8.34
CA TYR A 103 -7.61 -9.58 8.72
C TYR A 103 -6.98 -10.88 9.26
N LYS A 104 -7.68 -11.58 10.17
CA LYS A 104 -7.22 -12.87 10.71
C LYS A 104 -7.16 -13.96 9.65
N GLN A 105 -8.08 -13.95 8.68
CA GLN A 105 -8.05 -14.90 7.58
C GLN A 105 -6.84 -14.64 6.67
N LEU A 106 -6.62 -13.37 6.30
CA LEU A 106 -5.50 -12.94 5.47
C LEU A 106 -4.15 -13.25 6.14
N GLU A 107 -4.04 -13.06 7.45
CA GLU A 107 -2.85 -13.42 8.24
C GLU A 107 -2.51 -14.91 8.13
N ARG A 108 -3.51 -15.79 8.18
CA ARG A 108 -3.31 -17.24 8.02
C ARG A 108 -2.86 -17.60 6.61
N GLU A 109 -3.47 -16.99 5.60
CA GLU A 109 -3.11 -17.21 4.19
C GLU A 109 -1.68 -16.75 3.90
N ILE A 110 -1.28 -15.59 4.42
CA ILE A 110 0.10 -15.09 4.31
C ILE A 110 1.10 -16.05 4.96
N ASN A 111 0.79 -16.54 6.16
CA ASN A 111 1.67 -17.49 6.85
C ASN A 111 1.79 -18.83 6.09
N GLY A 112 0.71 -19.30 5.49
CA GLY A 112 0.72 -20.46 4.58
C GLY A 112 1.59 -20.21 3.34
N LEU A 113 1.33 -19.12 2.62
CA LEU A 113 2.09 -18.73 1.44
C LEU A 113 3.59 -18.54 1.74
N LYS A 114 3.93 -17.97 2.90
CA LYS A 114 5.32 -17.80 3.34
C LYS A 114 6.06 -19.14 3.41
N LEU A 115 5.42 -20.18 3.93
CA LEU A 115 5.97 -21.53 3.97
C LEU A 115 6.10 -22.11 2.56
N GLU A 116 5.09 -21.95 1.71
CA GLU A 116 5.12 -22.45 0.33
C GLU A 116 6.20 -21.77 -0.53
N VAL A 117 6.39 -20.46 -0.38
CA VAL A 117 7.46 -19.70 -1.06
C VAL A 117 8.82 -20.20 -0.61
N ALA A 118 9.02 -20.42 0.70
CA ALA A 118 10.27 -20.98 1.22
C ALA A 118 10.55 -22.39 0.68
N GLN A 119 9.54 -23.24 0.60
CA GLN A 119 9.67 -24.58 0.02
C GLN A 119 10.00 -24.52 -1.47
N ALA A 120 9.32 -23.67 -2.24
CA ALA A 120 9.58 -23.49 -3.67
C ALA A 120 11.01 -22.96 -3.92
N ALA A 121 11.47 -22.00 -3.10
CA ALA A 121 12.84 -21.50 -3.15
C ALA A 121 13.87 -22.62 -2.92
N LYS A 122 13.64 -23.47 -1.92
CA LYS A 122 14.50 -24.63 -1.62
C LYS A 122 14.52 -25.65 -2.76
N GLN A 123 13.39 -25.90 -3.42
CA GLN A 123 13.35 -26.79 -4.58
C GLN A 123 14.08 -26.19 -5.79
N ARG A 124 13.98 -24.87 -5.99
CA ARG A 124 14.73 -24.15 -7.03
C ARG A 124 16.24 -24.31 -6.80
N GLU A 125 16.69 -24.07 -5.58
CA GLU A 125 18.10 -24.18 -5.18
C GLU A 125 18.63 -25.61 -5.38
N LYS A 126 17.88 -26.63 -4.98
CA LYS A 126 18.23 -28.04 -5.24
C LYS A 126 18.41 -28.34 -6.73
N CYS A 127 17.53 -27.82 -7.58
CA CYS A 127 17.63 -27.99 -9.03
C CYS A 127 18.87 -27.28 -9.60
N GLN A 128 19.18 -26.07 -9.10
CA GLN A 128 20.39 -25.34 -9.49
C GLN A 128 21.65 -26.13 -9.10
N ALA A 129 21.73 -26.60 -7.85
CA ALA A 129 22.86 -27.38 -7.35
C ALA A 129 23.05 -28.70 -8.14
N TRP A 130 21.95 -29.38 -8.49
CA TRP A 130 21.99 -30.60 -9.30
C TRP A 130 22.51 -30.35 -10.72
N LEU A 131 22.15 -29.22 -11.35
CA LEU A 131 22.70 -28.87 -12.67
C LEU A 131 24.18 -28.49 -12.58
N GLN A 132 24.59 -27.81 -11.51
CA GLN A 132 26.00 -27.49 -11.27
C GLN A 132 26.85 -28.75 -11.08
N SER A 133 26.36 -29.75 -10.32
CA SER A 133 27.06 -31.03 -10.14
C SER A 133 27.17 -31.85 -11.42
N LYS A 134 26.29 -31.59 -12.40
CA LYS A 134 26.36 -32.13 -13.77
C LYS A 134 27.25 -31.31 -14.72
N GLY A 135 27.97 -30.31 -14.22
CA GLY A 135 28.92 -29.51 -15.00
C GLY A 135 28.27 -28.37 -15.81
N VAL A 136 27.00 -28.04 -15.57
CA VAL A 136 26.36 -26.90 -16.22
C VAL A 136 26.89 -25.60 -15.59
N LYS A 137 27.50 -24.75 -16.43
CA LYS A 137 28.01 -23.43 -16.00
C LYS A 137 26.90 -22.56 -15.40
N LYS A 138 27.26 -21.77 -14.39
CA LYS A 138 26.35 -20.86 -13.66
C LYS A 138 25.62 -19.88 -14.60
N ASP A 139 26.30 -19.33 -15.60
CA ASP A 139 25.69 -18.38 -16.56
C ASP A 139 24.54 -19.00 -17.35
N ARG A 140 24.69 -20.27 -17.75
CA ARG A 140 23.64 -21.01 -18.45
C ARG A 140 22.44 -21.30 -17.56
N ILE A 141 22.67 -21.55 -16.27
CA ILE A 141 21.60 -21.71 -15.27
C ILE A 141 20.87 -20.38 -15.08
N ASN A 142 21.58 -19.27 -14.93
CA ASN A 142 20.99 -17.93 -14.80
C ASN A 142 20.15 -17.57 -16.03
N LYS A 143 20.65 -17.87 -17.24
CA LYS A 143 19.90 -17.67 -18.49
C LYS A 143 18.58 -18.45 -18.49
N LEU A 144 18.60 -19.73 -18.10
CA LEU A 144 17.37 -20.55 -18.00
C LEU A 144 16.36 -19.98 -17.00
N LEU A 145 16.83 -19.41 -15.88
CA LEU A 145 15.95 -18.76 -14.90
C LEU A 145 15.30 -17.50 -15.49
N GLN A 146 16.08 -16.68 -16.19
CA GLN A 146 15.59 -15.47 -16.85
C GLN A 146 14.63 -15.79 -18.00
N ASP A 147 14.92 -16.79 -18.82
CA ASP A 147 14.03 -17.23 -19.90
C ASP A 147 12.68 -17.73 -19.34
N SER A 148 12.69 -18.33 -18.14
CA SER A 148 11.47 -18.82 -17.49
C SER A 148 10.70 -17.77 -16.67
N SER A 149 11.27 -16.58 -16.42
CA SER A 149 10.57 -15.50 -15.69
C SER A 149 9.50 -14.81 -16.54
N GLY A 150 9.51 -15.01 -17.87
CA GLY A 150 8.56 -14.39 -18.79
C GLY A 150 8.89 -12.93 -19.12
N GLU A 151 10.02 -12.40 -18.64
CA GLU A 151 10.47 -11.01 -18.89
C GLU A 151 11.29 -10.87 -20.19
N ALA A 152 11.48 -11.95 -20.94
CA ALA A 152 12.41 -12.06 -22.06
C ALA A 152 12.00 -11.34 -23.38
N LYS A 153 11.13 -10.33 -23.36
CA LYS A 153 10.72 -9.61 -24.59
C LYS A 153 10.99 -8.10 -24.65
N GLU A 154 11.62 -7.47 -23.65
CA GLU A 154 11.93 -6.02 -23.75
C GLU A 154 13.41 -5.67 -23.96
N THR A 155 14.35 -6.62 -23.90
CA THR A 155 15.80 -6.30 -23.94
C THR A 155 16.51 -6.62 -25.27
N ALA A 156 15.81 -7.08 -26.31
CA ALA A 156 16.44 -7.47 -27.59
C ALA A 156 16.84 -6.30 -28.52
N GLY A 157 16.97 -5.07 -28.01
CA GLY A 157 17.12 -3.85 -28.84
C GLY A 157 18.27 -2.90 -28.51
N ARG A 158 19.25 -3.26 -27.67
CA ARG A 158 20.36 -2.34 -27.35
C ARG A 158 21.69 -3.04 -27.07
N ASN A 159 22.34 -3.49 -28.14
CA ASN A 159 23.78 -3.75 -28.11
C ASN A 159 24.52 -2.44 -28.42
N SER A 160 25.27 -1.90 -27.46
CA SER A 160 26.73 -1.71 -27.57
C SER A 160 27.29 -0.79 -26.45
N ARG A 161 28.29 -1.31 -25.72
CA ARG A 161 29.26 -0.63 -24.81
C ARG A 161 28.67 0.01 -23.56
N ASP A 162 29.16 -0.23 -22.34
CA ASP A 162 30.50 -0.60 -21.88
C ASP A 162 30.44 -1.34 -20.52
N GLU A 163 31.51 -2.03 -20.16
CA GLU A 163 31.67 -2.84 -18.94
C GLU A 163 31.72 -2.01 -17.65
N SER A 164 30.81 -2.29 -16.71
CA SER A 164 31.14 -2.43 -15.29
C SER A 164 30.01 -3.13 -14.56
N GLY A 165 30.36 -4.21 -13.87
CA GLY A 165 29.40 -5.09 -13.21
C GLY A 165 28.74 -4.43 -12.01
N GLU A 166 27.42 -4.55 -11.97
CA GLU A 166 26.62 -4.69 -10.76
C GLU A 166 25.23 -5.13 -11.22
N ALA A 167 24.64 -6.13 -10.57
CA ALA A 167 23.22 -6.37 -10.68
C ALA A 167 22.52 -5.33 -9.79
N PRO A 168 21.53 -4.59 -10.28
CA PRO A 168 20.42 -4.24 -9.38
C PRO A 168 19.08 -4.32 -10.11
N GLY A 169 18.06 -4.93 -9.52
CA GLY A 169 17.44 -4.37 -8.33
C GLY A 169 16.45 -3.31 -8.81
N LEU A 170 15.16 -3.58 -8.65
CA LEU A 170 14.00 -2.74 -8.99
C LEU A 170 13.95 -1.39 -8.23
N TYR A 171 15.10 -0.91 -7.76
CA TYR A 171 15.30 0.28 -6.94
C TYR A 171 16.52 1.07 -7.45
N SER A 172 16.74 1.14 -8.76
CA SER A 172 17.65 2.15 -9.31
C SER A 172 16.91 3.47 -9.44
N ASP A 173 17.50 4.56 -8.95
CA ASP A 173 17.05 5.94 -9.21
C ASP A 173 16.82 6.19 -10.72
N SER A 174 17.50 5.40 -11.56
CA SER A 174 17.37 5.38 -13.02
C SER A 174 15.99 4.98 -13.54
N THR A 175 15.08 4.43 -12.74
CA THR A 175 13.75 4.03 -13.21
C THR A 175 12.71 5.14 -13.14
N TRP A 176 12.89 6.11 -12.23
CA TRP A 176 11.90 7.16 -11.98
C TRP A 176 12.49 8.56 -12.05
N PHE A 177 13.80 8.75 -11.80
CA PHE A 177 14.46 10.05 -11.94
C PHE A 177 15.22 10.14 -13.27
N VAL A 178 14.91 11.17 -14.07
CA VAL A 178 15.57 11.41 -15.36
C VAL A 178 16.28 12.76 -15.31
N GLN A 179 17.60 12.71 -15.13
CA GLN A 179 18.44 13.87 -14.86
C GLN A 179 18.47 14.87 -16.03
N ASP A 180 18.55 14.39 -17.27
CA ASP A 180 18.58 15.23 -18.48
C ASP A 180 17.22 15.26 -19.19
N CYS A 181 16.16 15.53 -18.44
CA CYS A 181 14.80 15.56 -18.95
C CYS A 181 14.16 16.92 -18.73
N ASP A 182 13.71 17.54 -19.82
CA ASP A 182 12.92 18.77 -19.76
C ASP A 182 11.42 18.47 -19.82
N ARG A 183 10.59 19.52 -19.77
CA ARG A 183 9.14 19.35 -19.83
C ARG A 183 8.67 18.68 -21.13
N LYS A 184 9.31 18.98 -22.26
CA LYS A 184 8.90 18.45 -23.58
C LYS A 184 9.30 16.99 -23.71
N GLU A 185 10.50 16.66 -23.25
CA GLU A 185 11.01 15.29 -23.24
C GLU A 185 10.17 14.40 -22.32
N ALA A 186 9.77 14.91 -21.15
CA ALA A 186 8.85 14.20 -20.26
C ALA A 186 7.49 13.93 -20.91
N LEU A 187 6.96 14.88 -21.70
CA LEU A 187 5.73 14.69 -22.46
C LEU A 187 5.89 13.52 -23.44
N ARG A 188 6.98 13.51 -24.21
CA ARG A 188 7.28 12.46 -25.21
C ARG A 188 7.45 11.08 -24.58
N LEU A 189 8.10 11.00 -23.42
CA LEU A 189 8.34 9.72 -22.72
C LEU A 189 7.07 9.12 -22.11
N LEU A 190 6.14 9.98 -21.68
CA LEU A 190 4.90 9.61 -21.01
C LEU A 190 3.70 9.52 -21.96
N GLU A 191 3.81 10.02 -23.19
CA GLU A 191 2.77 9.92 -24.21
C GLU A 191 2.42 8.45 -24.50
N GLY A 192 1.13 8.12 -24.45
CA GLY A 192 0.63 6.76 -24.67
C GLY A 192 0.97 5.75 -23.57
N ARG A 193 1.58 6.17 -22.45
CA ARG A 193 1.81 5.32 -21.28
C ARG A 193 0.52 5.16 -20.47
N ARG A 194 0.49 4.13 -19.62
CA ARG A 194 -0.67 3.86 -18.76
C ARG A 194 -0.81 4.94 -17.69
N ASP A 195 -2.04 5.24 -17.31
CA ASP A 195 -2.34 6.08 -16.15
C ASP A 195 -1.57 5.59 -14.91
N GLY A 196 -0.98 6.53 -14.17
CA GLY A 196 -0.09 6.27 -13.04
C GLY A 196 1.40 6.13 -13.41
N THR A 197 1.76 6.10 -14.70
CA THR A 197 3.18 6.15 -15.11
C THR A 197 3.73 7.56 -14.84
N PHE A 198 4.88 7.64 -14.19
CA PHE A 198 5.50 8.91 -13.82
C PHE A 198 7.02 8.91 -14.00
N LEU A 199 7.58 10.12 -14.01
CA LEU A 199 9.01 10.38 -13.84
C LEU A 199 9.21 11.70 -13.10
N VAL A 200 10.32 11.81 -12.38
CA VAL A 200 10.81 13.04 -11.75
C VAL A 200 11.95 13.58 -12.59
N ARG A 201 11.97 14.89 -12.82
CA ARG A 201 13.00 15.57 -13.60
C ARG A 201 13.37 16.91 -12.95
N PRO A 202 14.54 17.49 -13.27
CA PRO A 202 14.81 18.88 -12.93
C PRO A 202 13.75 19.84 -13.48
N SER A 203 13.42 20.85 -12.68
CA SER A 203 12.62 21.98 -13.15
C SER A 203 13.49 22.92 -13.98
N LYS A 204 12.84 23.87 -14.68
CA LYS A 204 13.55 24.99 -15.30
C LYS A 204 14.25 25.88 -14.28
N THR A 205 13.72 25.92 -13.05
CA THR A 205 14.31 26.65 -11.93
C THR A 205 15.42 25.80 -11.31
N PRO A 206 16.68 26.26 -11.26
CA PRO A 206 17.77 25.53 -10.65
C PRO A 206 17.47 25.14 -9.20
N GLY A 207 17.78 23.89 -8.84
CA GLY A 207 17.55 23.36 -7.49
C GLY A 207 16.11 22.94 -7.17
N GLN A 208 15.18 23.05 -8.11
CA GLN A 208 13.81 22.53 -7.98
C GLN A 208 13.59 21.31 -8.88
N TYR A 209 12.67 20.45 -8.46
CA TYR A 209 12.26 19.26 -9.21
C TYR A 209 10.80 19.35 -9.62
N ALA A 210 10.45 18.65 -10.70
CA ALA A 210 9.08 18.50 -11.15
C ALA A 210 8.73 17.02 -11.34
N LEU A 211 7.59 16.62 -10.81
CA LEU A 211 6.94 15.36 -11.12
C LEU A 211 6.19 15.50 -12.44
N SER A 212 6.35 14.55 -13.35
CA SER A 212 5.56 14.41 -14.58
C SER A 212 4.84 13.07 -14.53
N ILE A 213 3.51 13.06 -14.65
CA ILE A 213 2.68 11.87 -14.44
C ILE A 213 1.55 11.80 -15.46
N VAL A 214 1.21 10.60 -15.93
CA VAL A 214 0.00 10.35 -16.72
C VAL A 214 -1.18 10.17 -15.77
N ALA A 215 -2.19 11.02 -15.92
CA ALA A 215 -3.48 10.87 -15.25
C ALA A 215 -4.60 11.22 -16.24
N GLU A 216 -5.63 10.38 -16.30
CA GLU A 216 -6.76 10.54 -17.21
C GLU A 216 -6.32 10.60 -18.68
N GLY A 217 -5.33 9.79 -19.06
CA GLY A 217 -4.75 9.77 -20.40
C GLY A 217 -3.98 11.03 -20.82
N LYS A 218 -3.73 11.96 -19.88
CA LYS A 218 -2.97 13.20 -20.14
C LYS A 218 -1.75 13.29 -19.23
N VAL A 219 -0.68 13.88 -19.75
CA VAL A 219 0.54 14.14 -18.97
C VAL A 219 0.38 15.45 -18.20
N ASN A 220 0.46 15.36 -16.88
CA ASN A 220 0.43 16.49 -15.96
C ASN A 220 1.81 16.72 -15.34
N HIS A 221 2.09 17.96 -14.92
CA HIS A 221 3.34 18.30 -14.26
C HIS A 221 3.08 19.11 -12.99
N CYS A 222 3.74 18.74 -11.91
CA CYS A 222 3.67 19.43 -10.62
C CYS A 222 5.07 19.68 -10.08
N LEU A 223 5.28 20.85 -9.47
CA LEU A 223 6.52 21.16 -8.79
C LEU A 223 6.58 20.40 -7.46
N ILE A 224 7.74 19.83 -7.16
CA ILE A 224 8.02 19.20 -5.88
C ILE A 224 8.56 20.28 -4.95
N LEU A 225 7.75 20.69 -3.98
CA LEU A 225 8.17 21.56 -2.90
C LEU A 225 8.98 20.72 -1.90
N LYS A 226 10.08 21.29 -1.39
CA LYS A 226 10.85 20.70 -0.29
C LYS A 226 10.08 20.77 1.02
#